data_AF-A0AAD7J796-F1
#
_entry.id   AF-A0AAD7J796-F1
#
_cell.length_a   1.000
_cell.length_b   1.000
_cell.length_c   1.000
_cell.angle_alpha   90.00
_cell.angle_beta   90.00
_cell.angle_gamma   90.00
#
_symmetry.space_group_name_H-M   'P 1'
#
loop_
_entity.id
_entity.type
_entity.pdbx_description
1 polymer ?
#
loop_
_entity_poly.entity_id
_entity_poly.type
_entity_poly.pdbx_seq_one_letter_code
_entity_poly.pdbx_strand_id
1 'polypeptide(L)'
;MSQPRLPVPSSESCPSCGESVLSVQQLHDLLRSSLSPNTDDSEAVPEGLSDTHDPPLAIEIQTARVIVAHEKKRLRVLKDNIANCSEPDFGNTHLLAPIRRLATELLRAIFLFTVPPRRELLPATYDGFGTRVSPWILTCVCSRWRDISLSFPALWQTIVLPQTYFEDNSTDDSDADGTTQIYEYPYPLPMLQTQLVRSGKAPLRIIIQEDSQTIGKILPALTNPENAPEFNAPSLRDISLRPYGVTPPLPWAQITRLELEGSWDEILTVLPPMANLLNATSDKSAIVPALRKLYLRGTAHTTIPDNLCLPCLEDLFFTRGPLPTSLPLQDSGCQLKRLRFPGLASIEALLKLFRQFPTITDLATNMKLGSDDSDSMKNLQDLFSGLLADATLLPDLQRVAIHVAGIGGPLTSFAELANLIEARRISVSLGGRRGIPNKSHFAAFEKEVDIEVEADEDVWLESNGWALTSL
;
A
#
# COMPACT_ATOMS: atom_id res chain seq x y z
N MET A 1 -59.89 51.28 -34.13
CA MET A 1 -59.15 50.44 -35.11
C MET A 1 -58.73 49.18 -34.39
N SER A 2 -59.46 48.09 -34.63
CA SER A 2 -59.31 46.80 -33.98
C SER A 2 -58.38 45.93 -34.82
N GLN A 3 -57.32 45.37 -34.22
CA GLN A 3 -56.48 44.34 -34.85
C GLN A 3 -56.84 42.94 -34.31
N PRO A 4 -56.84 41.89 -35.16
CA PRO A 4 -57.21 40.54 -34.75
C PRO A 4 -56.03 39.79 -34.10
N ARG A 5 -56.32 39.04 -33.02
CA ARG A 5 -55.39 38.07 -32.43
C ARG A 5 -55.37 36.80 -33.29
N LEU A 6 -54.18 36.35 -33.68
CA LEU A 6 -53.94 35.01 -34.22
C LEU A 6 -53.85 33.98 -33.07
N PRO A 7 -54.33 32.74 -33.25
CA PRO A 7 -54.20 31.70 -32.24
C PRO A 7 -52.79 31.07 -32.27
N VAL A 8 -52.22 30.86 -31.08
CA VAL A 8 -50.98 30.09 -30.88
C VAL A 8 -51.35 28.60 -30.89
N PRO A 9 -50.67 27.74 -31.68
CA PRO A 9 -50.93 26.31 -31.64
C PRO A 9 -50.19 25.68 -30.44
N SER A 10 -50.95 25.03 -29.55
CA SER A 10 -50.44 24.13 -28.52
C SER A 10 -50.37 22.71 -29.08
N SER A 11 -49.17 22.22 -29.37
CA SER A 11 -48.94 20.80 -29.66
C SER A 11 -47.70 20.31 -28.90
N GLU A 12 -47.90 19.82 -27.68
CA GLU A 12 -46.88 19.10 -26.88
C GLU A 12 -46.95 17.59 -27.13
N SER A 13 -46.89 17.17 -28.39
CA SER A 13 -46.76 15.74 -28.72
C SER A 13 -46.05 15.56 -30.05
N CYS A 14 -45.19 14.53 -30.11
CA CYS A 14 -44.48 14.15 -31.32
C CYS A 14 -45.49 13.60 -32.35
N PRO A 15 -45.56 14.16 -33.58
CA PRO A 15 -46.55 13.75 -34.58
C PRO A 15 -46.34 12.33 -35.14
N SER A 16 -45.21 11.66 -34.86
CA SER A 16 -44.93 10.30 -35.34
C SER A 16 -45.29 9.18 -34.36
N CYS A 17 -45.33 9.42 -33.05
CA CYS A 17 -45.55 8.35 -32.06
C CYS A 17 -46.55 8.68 -30.94
N GLY A 18 -47.01 9.93 -30.80
CA GLY A 18 -48.04 10.30 -29.81
C GLY A 18 -47.60 10.25 -28.35
N GLU A 19 -46.36 9.89 -28.04
CA GLU A 19 -45.85 9.93 -26.67
C GLU A 19 -45.56 11.37 -26.22
N SER A 20 -45.97 11.67 -24.98
CA SER A 20 -45.71 12.96 -24.33
C SER A 20 -44.20 13.14 -24.14
N VAL A 21 -43.64 14.23 -24.67
CA VAL A 21 -42.25 14.62 -24.41
C VAL A 21 -42.11 14.84 -22.90
N LEU A 22 -41.20 14.11 -22.26
CA LEU A 22 -40.90 14.29 -20.84
C LEU A 22 -40.58 15.77 -20.60
N SER A 23 -41.24 16.38 -19.61
CA SER A 23 -40.96 17.76 -19.25
C SER A 23 -39.52 17.89 -18.76
N VAL A 24 -38.92 19.07 -18.90
CA VAL A 24 -37.57 19.34 -18.39
C VAL A 24 -37.48 18.99 -16.89
N GLN A 25 -38.56 19.16 -16.13
CA GLN A 25 -38.64 18.70 -14.73
C GLN A 25 -38.54 17.18 -14.60
N GLN A 26 -39.28 16.39 -15.39
CA GLN A 26 -39.25 14.93 -15.33
C GLN A 26 -37.89 14.36 -15.74
N LEU A 27 -37.22 15.00 -16.71
CA LEU A 27 -35.86 14.66 -17.13
C LEU A 27 -34.84 15.00 -16.03
N HIS A 28 -35.04 16.13 -15.34
CA HIS A 28 -34.22 16.54 -14.19
C HIS A 28 -34.43 15.64 -12.95
N ASP A 29 -35.63 15.09 -12.78
CA ASP A 29 -35.97 14.13 -11.71
C ASP A 29 -35.46 12.71 -12.03
N LEU A 30 -35.50 12.29 -13.30
CA LEU A 30 -34.87 11.04 -13.77
C LEU A 30 -33.34 11.08 -13.66
N LEU A 31 -32.71 12.22 -13.95
CA LEU A 31 -31.28 12.44 -13.70
C LEU A 31 -30.91 12.43 -12.20
N ARG A 32 -31.89 12.56 -11.31
CA ARG A 32 -31.73 12.51 -9.85
C ARG A 32 -32.18 11.18 -9.22
N SER A 33 -32.94 10.33 -9.91
CA SER A 33 -33.49 9.08 -9.36
C SER A 33 -32.70 7.84 -9.80
N SER A 34 -32.71 6.79 -8.97
CA SER A 34 -31.87 5.59 -9.07
C SER A 34 -32.51 4.36 -9.73
N LEU A 35 -33.61 4.51 -10.48
CA LEU A 35 -34.36 3.36 -11.02
C LEU A 35 -33.97 3.04 -12.48
N SER A 36 -33.66 1.75 -12.73
CA SER A 36 -33.26 1.19 -14.04
C SER A 36 -34.48 0.73 -14.85
N PRO A 37 -34.53 0.91 -16.18
CA PRO A 37 -35.45 0.18 -17.06
C PRO A 37 -34.94 -1.26 -17.30
N ASN A 38 -35.86 -2.22 -17.43
CA ASN A 38 -35.60 -3.62 -17.77
C ASN A 38 -35.34 -3.79 -19.28
N THR A 39 -34.53 -4.77 -19.65
CA THR A 39 -34.23 -5.15 -21.05
C THR A 39 -34.36 -6.67 -21.20
N ASP A 40 -35.11 -7.12 -22.19
CA ASP A 40 -35.08 -8.47 -22.74
C ASP A 40 -34.65 -8.43 -24.22
N ASP A 41 -34.06 -9.55 -24.64
CA ASP A 41 -33.77 -10.04 -25.99
C ASP A 41 -32.28 -10.20 -26.38
N SER A 42 -31.92 -11.47 -26.55
CA SER A 42 -30.65 -12.03 -27.01
C SER A 42 -30.97 -13.22 -27.92
N GLU A 43 -30.31 -13.35 -29.08
CA GLU A 43 -30.16 -14.56 -29.93
C GLU A 43 -29.50 -14.12 -31.27
N ALA A 44 -28.75 -14.88 -32.07
CA ALA A 44 -28.15 -16.21 -32.05
C ALA A 44 -27.05 -16.25 -33.16
N VAL A 45 -26.14 -17.24 -33.10
CA VAL A 45 -25.06 -17.53 -34.07
C VAL A 45 -25.45 -18.75 -34.94
N PRO A 46 -24.84 -18.95 -36.14
CA PRO A 46 -24.39 -20.32 -36.46
C PRO A 46 -23.00 -20.44 -37.12
N GLU A 47 -22.47 -21.67 -37.00
CA GLU A 47 -21.15 -22.23 -37.38
C GLU A 47 -21.11 -22.91 -38.78
N GLY A 48 -19.90 -23.25 -39.26
CA GLY A 48 -19.68 -24.32 -40.26
C GLY A 48 -18.24 -24.50 -40.79
N LEU A 49 -17.58 -25.62 -40.39
CA LEU A 49 -16.70 -26.61 -41.10
C LEU A 49 -15.57 -26.15 -42.07
N SER A 50 -14.43 -26.82 -42.35
CA SER A 50 -13.88 -28.18 -42.14
C SER A 50 -12.35 -28.21 -42.41
N ASP A 51 -11.64 -29.11 -41.72
CA ASP A 51 -10.48 -30.00 -42.02
C ASP A 51 -9.29 -29.64 -42.96
N THR A 52 -8.07 -29.88 -42.45
CA THR A 52 -7.08 -30.85 -43.01
C THR A 52 -5.83 -31.02 -42.11
N HIS A 53 -5.25 -32.23 -42.16
CA HIS A 53 -4.31 -32.91 -41.23
C HIS A 53 -2.84 -32.40 -41.21
N ASP A 54 -2.28 -32.18 -40.00
CA ASP A 54 -0.90 -32.55 -39.56
C ASP A 54 -0.79 -32.49 -37.99
N PRO A 55 -0.53 -33.59 -37.25
CA PRO A 55 -1.31 -33.84 -36.02
C PRO A 55 -0.93 -33.17 -34.67
N PRO A 56 0.29 -32.65 -34.37
CA PRO A 56 0.46 -31.93 -33.10
C PRO A 56 0.52 -30.40 -33.29
N LEU A 57 1.28 -29.92 -34.28
CA LEU A 57 1.52 -28.49 -34.47
C LEU A 57 0.43 -27.81 -35.31
N ALA A 58 -0.16 -28.51 -36.29
CA ALA A 58 -1.22 -27.92 -37.10
C ALA A 58 -2.53 -27.79 -36.31
N ILE A 59 -2.78 -28.67 -35.33
CA ILE A 59 -3.93 -28.53 -34.41
C ILE A 59 -3.76 -27.28 -33.55
N GLU A 60 -2.60 -27.06 -32.94
CA GLU A 60 -2.36 -25.84 -32.15
C GLU A 60 -2.44 -24.57 -33.00
N ILE A 61 -1.88 -24.58 -34.21
CA ILE A 61 -1.97 -23.44 -35.14
C ILE A 61 -3.40 -23.22 -35.62
N GLN A 62 -4.16 -24.29 -35.87
CA GLN A 62 -5.55 -24.18 -36.31
C GLN A 62 -6.46 -23.70 -35.17
N THR A 63 -6.26 -24.21 -33.95
CA THR A 63 -6.96 -23.73 -32.75
C THR A 63 -6.63 -22.26 -32.50
N ALA A 64 -5.36 -21.85 -32.60
CA ALA A 64 -4.96 -20.45 -32.48
C ALA A 64 -5.59 -19.58 -33.59
N ARG A 65 -5.69 -20.07 -34.83
CA ARG A 65 -6.34 -19.36 -35.94
C ARG A 65 -7.85 -19.22 -35.74
N VAL A 66 -8.52 -20.25 -35.25
CA VAL A 66 -9.96 -20.20 -34.93
C VAL A 66 -10.21 -19.22 -33.79
N ILE A 67 -9.39 -19.23 -32.74
CA ILE A 67 -9.49 -18.28 -31.63
C ILE A 67 -9.25 -16.84 -32.12
N VAL A 68 -8.21 -16.60 -32.91
CA VAL A 68 -7.92 -15.27 -33.46
C VAL A 68 -9.02 -14.81 -34.43
N ALA A 69 -9.58 -15.70 -35.25
CA ALA A 69 -10.69 -15.37 -36.13
C ALA A 69 -11.97 -15.06 -35.35
N HIS A 70 -12.24 -15.83 -34.28
CA HIS A 70 -13.34 -15.59 -33.37
C HIS A 70 -13.21 -14.23 -32.68
N GLU A 71 -12.03 -13.90 -32.15
CA GLU A 71 -11.83 -12.61 -31.50
C GLU A 71 -11.77 -11.43 -32.46
N LYS A 72 -11.27 -11.61 -33.70
CA LYS A 72 -11.41 -10.60 -34.75
C LYS A 72 -12.87 -10.38 -35.17
N LYS A 73 -13.71 -11.41 -35.08
CA LYS A 73 -15.17 -11.30 -35.32
C LYS A 73 -15.83 -10.57 -34.15
N ARG A 74 -15.51 -10.91 -32.90
CA ARG A 74 -16.00 -10.20 -31.72
C ARG A 74 -15.58 -8.74 -31.69
N LEU A 75 -14.33 -8.42 -32.03
CA LEU A 75 -13.84 -7.05 -32.13
C LEU A 75 -14.54 -6.27 -33.26
N ARG A 76 -14.85 -6.92 -34.39
CA ARG A 76 -15.66 -6.30 -35.45
C ARG A 76 -17.08 -6.02 -34.97
N VAL A 77 -17.75 -7.01 -34.36
CA VAL A 77 -19.09 -6.82 -33.78
C VAL A 77 -19.07 -5.71 -32.73
N LEU A 78 -18.05 -5.63 -31.87
CA LEU A 78 -17.93 -4.56 -30.88
C LEU A 78 -17.72 -3.20 -31.56
N LYS A 79 -16.85 -3.11 -32.57
CA LYS A 79 -16.58 -1.87 -33.31
C LYS A 79 -17.80 -1.42 -34.10
N ASP A 80 -18.50 -2.34 -34.73
CA ASP A 80 -19.71 -2.09 -35.49
C ASP A 80 -20.85 -1.71 -34.54
N ASN A 81 -20.94 -2.31 -33.35
CA ASN A 81 -21.87 -1.87 -32.31
C ASN A 81 -21.54 -0.46 -31.79
N ILE A 82 -20.25 -0.13 -31.62
CA ILE A 82 -19.81 1.21 -31.22
C ILE A 82 -20.10 2.23 -32.34
N ALA A 83 -19.86 1.88 -33.60
CA ALA A 83 -20.14 2.73 -34.76
C ALA A 83 -21.65 2.88 -35.02
N ASN A 84 -22.44 1.83 -34.84
CA ASN A 84 -23.90 1.87 -34.96
C ASN A 84 -24.57 2.53 -33.74
N CYS A 85 -23.86 2.68 -32.62
CA CYS A 85 -24.26 3.53 -31.49
C CYS A 85 -23.85 5.01 -31.68
N SER A 86 -23.31 5.39 -32.84
CA SER A 86 -22.85 6.76 -33.13
C SER A 86 -23.72 7.51 -34.15
N GLU A 87 -25.04 7.41 -34.01
CA GLU A 87 -25.99 8.44 -34.47
C GLU A 87 -26.52 9.17 -33.21
N PRO A 88 -26.35 10.49 -33.09
CA PRO A 88 -26.41 11.17 -31.80
C PRO A 88 -27.82 11.60 -31.42
N ASP A 89 -28.57 10.71 -30.77
CA ASP A 89 -29.61 11.12 -29.83
C ASP A 89 -29.01 11.12 -28.42
N PHE A 90 -28.26 12.18 -28.09
CA PHE A 90 -27.55 12.37 -26.82
C PHE A 90 -28.47 12.49 -25.58
N GLY A 91 -29.78 12.26 -25.72
CA GLY A 91 -30.74 12.45 -24.65
C GLY A 91 -30.53 11.55 -23.43
N ASN A 92 -30.11 10.28 -23.60
CA ASN A 92 -30.25 9.28 -22.54
C ASN A 92 -29.10 8.26 -22.39
N THR A 93 -28.02 8.32 -23.18
CA THR A 93 -26.91 7.33 -23.11
C THR A 93 -26.17 7.31 -21.78
N HIS A 94 -26.18 8.42 -21.02
CA HIS A 94 -25.62 8.45 -19.67
C HIS A 94 -26.41 7.64 -18.64
N LEU A 95 -27.70 7.35 -18.90
CA LEU A 95 -28.53 6.51 -18.01
C LEU A 95 -28.16 5.03 -18.11
N LEU A 96 -27.55 4.60 -19.23
CA LEU A 96 -27.13 3.22 -19.47
C LEU A 96 -25.70 2.92 -19.03
N ALA A 97 -24.98 3.90 -18.47
CA ALA A 97 -23.63 3.68 -17.98
C ALA A 97 -23.62 2.53 -16.95
N PRO A 98 -22.87 1.43 -17.17
CA PRO A 98 -22.89 0.24 -16.30
C PRO A 98 -22.67 0.58 -14.82
N ILE A 99 -21.89 1.64 -14.56
CA ILE A 99 -21.56 2.14 -13.24
C ILE A 99 -22.78 2.62 -12.42
N ARG A 100 -23.86 3.04 -13.09
CA ARG A 100 -25.13 3.41 -12.44
C ARG A 100 -25.93 2.18 -11.99
N ARG A 101 -25.67 1.00 -12.57
CA ARG A 101 -26.34 -0.26 -12.20
C ARG A 101 -25.60 -1.04 -11.12
N LEU A 102 -24.34 -0.69 -10.81
CA LEU A 102 -23.58 -1.35 -9.76
C LEU A 102 -24.24 -1.15 -8.39
N ALA A 103 -24.28 -2.22 -7.58
CA ALA A 103 -24.70 -2.13 -6.19
C ALA A 103 -23.73 -1.24 -5.40
N THR A 104 -24.23 -0.58 -4.34
CA THR A 104 -23.42 0.30 -3.48
C THR A 104 -22.20 -0.43 -2.90
N GLU A 105 -22.32 -1.71 -2.52
CA GLU A 105 -21.19 -2.47 -1.99
C GLU A 105 -20.08 -2.72 -3.02
N LEU A 106 -20.43 -2.91 -4.30
CA LEU A 106 -19.43 -3.04 -5.37
C LEU A 106 -18.73 -1.71 -5.64
N LEU A 107 -19.46 -0.59 -5.62
CA LEU A 107 -18.86 0.74 -5.73
C LEU A 107 -17.92 1.03 -4.57
N ARG A 108 -18.30 0.67 -3.34
CA ARG A 108 -17.42 0.78 -2.16
C ARG A 108 -16.15 -0.04 -2.32
N ALA A 109 -16.26 -1.28 -2.78
CA ALA A 109 -15.09 -2.11 -3.07
C ALA A 109 -14.18 -1.45 -4.10
N ILE A 110 -14.74 -0.96 -5.22
CA ILE A 110 -13.99 -0.22 -6.25
C ILE A 110 -13.31 1.02 -5.65
N PHE A 111 -14.00 1.81 -4.82
CA PHE A 111 -13.45 3.00 -4.19
C PHE A 111 -12.27 2.68 -3.26
N LEU A 112 -12.31 1.54 -2.56
CA LEU A 112 -11.15 1.11 -1.76
C LEU A 112 -9.95 0.76 -2.64
N PHE A 113 -10.18 0.20 -3.83
CA PHE A 113 -9.10 -0.07 -4.79
C PHE A 113 -8.49 1.20 -5.41
N THR A 114 -9.18 2.34 -5.37
CA THR A 114 -8.62 3.61 -5.85
C THR A 114 -7.78 4.33 -4.81
N VAL A 115 -7.86 3.95 -3.53
CA VAL A 115 -6.92 4.43 -2.51
C VAL A 115 -5.62 3.66 -2.71
N PRO A 116 -4.49 4.33 -2.98
CA PRO A 116 -3.26 3.61 -3.25
C PRO A 116 -2.90 2.73 -2.06
N PRO A 117 -2.46 1.48 -2.32
CA PRO A 117 -1.93 0.63 -1.28
C PRO A 117 -0.71 1.30 -0.64
N ARG A 118 -0.38 0.90 0.60
CA ARG A 118 0.74 1.46 1.39
C ARG A 118 2.02 1.68 0.57
N ARG A 119 2.37 0.70 -0.27
CA ARG A 119 3.56 0.66 -1.13
C ARG A 119 3.62 1.72 -2.23
N GLU A 120 2.47 2.24 -2.67
CA GLU A 120 2.36 3.20 -3.77
C GLU A 120 2.30 4.65 -3.27
N LEU A 121 2.26 4.85 -1.94
CA LEU A 121 2.31 6.16 -1.30
C LEU A 121 3.74 6.71 -1.26
N LEU A 122 4.53 6.44 -2.31
CA LEU A 122 5.91 6.88 -2.39
C LEU A 122 5.98 8.41 -2.25
N PRO A 123 6.99 8.92 -1.52
CA PRO A 123 7.00 10.30 -1.00
C PRO A 123 7.03 11.41 -2.05
N ALA A 124 7.24 11.08 -3.33
CA ALA A 124 7.46 12.09 -4.36
C ALA A 124 6.25 12.49 -5.21
N THR A 125 5.16 11.71 -5.20
CA THR A 125 4.07 11.95 -6.16
C THR A 125 2.68 11.94 -5.55
N TYR A 126 2.53 11.54 -4.29
CA TYR A 126 1.23 11.42 -3.66
C TYR A 126 0.88 12.63 -2.81
N ASP A 127 0.16 13.58 -3.40
CA ASP A 127 -0.54 14.64 -2.65
C ASP A 127 -1.83 14.07 -2.05
N GLY A 128 -1.78 13.63 -0.79
CA GLY A 128 -2.93 13.09 -0.07
C GLY A 128 -4.09 14.06 0.13
N PHE A 129 -3.86 15.36 -0.10
CA PHE A 129 -4.87 16.41 -0.03
C PHE A 129 -5.26 16.96 -1.41
N GLY A 130 -4.68 16.42 -2.47
CA GLY A 130 -5.02 16.79 -3.83
C GLY A 130 -6.48 16.45 -4.12
N THR A 131 -7.27 17.43 -4.57
CA THR A 131 -8.67 17.20 -4.99
C THR A 131 -8.79 16.21 -6.16
N ARG A 132 -7.68 15.94 -6.85
CA ARG A 132 -7.54 14.97 -7.94
C ARG A 132 -7.14 13.57 -7.48
N VAL A 133 -6.93 13.38 -6.18
CA VAL A 133 -6.43 12.15 -5.59
C VAL A 133 -7.54 11.49 -4.77
N SER A 134 -7.52 10.16 -4.68
CA SER A 134 -8.43 9.41 -3.81
C SER A 134 -8.15 9.77 -2.34
N PRO A 135 -9.16 9.94 -1.47
CA PRO A 135 -10.58 9.74 -1.74
C PRO A 135 -11.32 10.98 -2.26
N TRP A 136 -10.66 12.14 -2.35
CA TRP A 136 -11.29 13.42 -2.68
C TRP A 136 -11.93 13.44 -4.06
N ILE A 137 -11.24 12.91 -5.09
CA ILE A 137 -11.75 12.90 -6.46
C ILE A 137 -13.11 12.19 -6.58
N LEU A 138 -13.35 11.17 -5.74
CA LEU A 138 -14.61 10.42 -5.74
C LEU A 138 -15.79 11.28 -5.29
N THR A 139 -15.54 12.32 -4.47
CA THR A 139 -16.57 13.27 -4.03
C THR A 139 -16.95 14.29 -5.11
N CYS A 140 -16.22 14.33 -6.22
CA CYS A 140 -16.40 15.29 -7.32
C CYS A 140 -17.06 14.68 -8.57
N VAL A 141 -17.21 13.35 -8.65
CA VAL A 141 -17.70 12.68 -9.88
C VAL A 141 -19.20 12.89 -10.12
N CYS A 142 -20.05 12.46 -9.19
CA CYS A 142 -21.50 12.67 -9.23
C CYS A 142 -22.09 12.64 -7.81
N SER A 143 -23.36 13.02 -7.65
CA SER A 143 -24.03 13.04 -6.33
C SER A 143 -23.97 11.68 -5.65
N ARG A 144 -24.31 10.60 -6.37
CA ARG A 144 -24.27 9.24 -5.82
C ARG A 144 -22.88 8.83 -5.33
N TRP A 145 -21.83 9.16 -6.09
CA TRP A 145 -20.46 8.84 -5.70
C TRP A 145 -20.06 9.64 -4.46
N ARG A 146 -20.40 10.92 -4.42
CA ARG A 146 -20.22 11.76 -3.24
C ARG A 146 -20.91 11.18 -2.02
N ASP A 147 -22.18 10.80 -2.11
CA ASP A 147 -22.92 10.24 -0.98
C ASP A 147 -22.31 8.93 -0.48
N ILE A 148 -21.89 8.05 -1.40
CA ILE A 148 -21.21 6.79 -1.05
C ILE A 148 -19.85 7.07 -0.39
N SER A 149 -19.03 7.95 -0.97
CA SER A 149 -17.70 8.28 -0.43
C SER A 149 -17.80 8.92 0.94
N LEU A 150 -18.72 9.87 1.14
CA LEU A 150 -18.90 10.57 2.42
C LEU A 150 -19.48 9.66 3.50
N SER A 151 -20.32 8.69 3.13
CA SER A 151 -20.92 7.72 4.07
C SER A 151 -20.06 6.46 4.31
N PHE A 152 -18.84 6.40 3.78
CA PHE A 152 -17.99 5.21 3.86
C PHE A 152 -16.66 5.49 4.58
N PRO A 153 -16.62 5.36 5.93
CA PRO A 153 -15.47 5.77 6.73
C PRO A 153 -14.16 5.06 6.40
N ALA A 154 -14.20 3.79 5.98
CA ALA A 154 -13.02 3.02 5.60
C ALA A 154 -12.25 3.65 4.43
N LEU A 155 -12.92 4.44 3.59
CA LEU A 155 -12.31 5.17 2.49
C LEU A 155 -11.38 6.31 2.98
N TRP A 156 -11.63 6.82 4.19
CA TRP A 156 -10.91 7.95 4.80
C TRP A 156 -9.86 7.49 5.82
N GLN A 157 -9.66 6.18 5.99
CA GLN A 157 -8.85 5.62 7.07
C GLN A 157 -7.34 5.89 6.93
N THR A 158 -6.85 6.15 5.72
CA THR A 158 -5.42 6.41 5.45
C THR A 158 -5.21 7.88 5.14
N ILE A 159 -4.54 8.58 6.04
CA ILE A 159 -4.11 9.97 5.88
C ILE A 159 -2.64 9.97 5.52
N VAL A 160 -2.29 10.64 4.43
CA VAL A 160 -0.89 10.87 4.04
C VAL A 160 -0.64 12.36 4.05
N LEU A 161 0.32 12.78 4.85
CA LEU A 161 0.82 14.14 4.85
C LEU A 161 2.04 14.15 3.92
N PRO A 162 1.89 14.70 2.69
CA PRO A 162 2.97 14.69 1.70
C PRO A 162 4.16 15.48 2.24
N GLN A 163 5.37 15.14 1.80
CA GLN A 163 6.53 15.98 2.09
C GLN A 163 6.30 17.34 1.43
N THR A 164 6.26 18.46 2.18
CA THR A 164 6.29 19.77 1.53
C THR A 164 7.61 19.90 0.82
N TYR A 165 7.56 19.84 -0.51
CA TYR A 165 8.67 20.26 -1.32
C TYR A 165 8.81 21.76 -1.10
N PHE A 166 9.77 22.16 -0.26
CA PHE A 166 10.41 23.44 -0.47
C PHE A 166 11.06 23.31 -1.85
N GLU A 167 10.37 23.81 -2.88
CA GLU A 167 11.03 24.12 -4.14
C GLU A 167 12.12 25.11 -3.77
N ASP A 168 13.33 24.59 -3.56
CA ASP A 168 14.53 25.37 -3.44
C ASP A 168 14.72 26.00 -4.83
N ASN A 169 13.99 27.08 -5.08
CA ASN A 169 14.09 27.90 -6.28
C ASN A 169 15.42 28.67 -6.28
N SER A 170 16.49 28.03 -5.80
CA SER A 170 17.88 28.43 -6.00
C SER A 170 18.30 28.08 -7.44
N THR A 171 17.49 28.43 -8.43
CA THR A 171 18.04 28.66 -9.76
C THR A 171 18.75 30.00 -9.70
N ASP A 172 19.98 29.93 -9.21
CA ASP A 172 21.21 30.59 -9.69
C ASP A 172 21.10 31.76 -10.69
N ASP A 173 20.15 32.68 -10.50
CA ASP A 173 20.12 33.98 -11.15
C ASP A 173 20.34 35.05 -10.08
N SER A 174 21.53 35.63 -10.19
CA SER A 174 22.18 36.61 -9.34
C SER A 174 21.48 37.97 -9.28
N ASP A 175 20.21 38.02 -8.89
CA ASP A 175 19.53 39.26 -8.52
C ASP A 175 19.50 39.38 -6.99
N ALA A 176 20.35 40.28 -6.49
CA ALA A 176 20.74 40.45 -5.09
C ALA A 176 19.64 41.04 -4.15
N ASP A 177 18.37 40.73 -4.39
CA ASP A 177 17.27 41.09 -3.48
C ASP A 177 16.78 39.83 -2.75
N GLY A 178 17.59 39.39 -1.77
CA GLY A 178 17.53 38.11 -1.07
C GLY A 178 16.28 37.88 -0.20
N THR A 179 15.09 37.96 -0.78
CA THR A 179 13.84 37.54 -0.16
C THR A 179 13.30 36.32 -0.89
N THR A 180 13.84 35.15 -0.58
CA THR A 180 13.16 33.88 -0.91
C THR A 180 11.81 33.91 -0.20
N GLN A 181 10.74 34.28 -0.92
CA GLN A 181 9.39 34.19 -0.42
C GLN A 181 9.07 32.70 -0.25
N ILE A 182 9.21 32.23 0.97
CA ILE A 182 8.65 30.95 1.40
C ILE A 182 7.14 31.12 1.25
N TYR A 183 6.57 30.57 0.17
CA TYR A 183 5.14 30.40 0.07
C TYR A 183 4.77 29.37 1.13
N GLU A 184 4.42 29.85 2.32
CA GLU A 184 3.83 29.05 3.37
C GLU A 184 2.49 28.56 2.81
N TYR A 185 2.52 27.41 2.14
CA TYR A 185 1.31 26.72 1.76
C TYR A 185 0.55 26.50 3.06
N PRO A 186 -0.64 27.09 3.23
CA PRO A 186 -1.41 26.88 4.44
C PRO A 186 -1.62 25.38 4.54
N TYR A 187 -0.97 24.75 5.52
CA TYR A 187 -1.10 23.33 5.76
C TYR A 187 -2.58 22.99 5.72
N PRO A 188 -2.99 21.89 5.06
CA PRO A 188 -4.39 21.59 4.85
C PRO A 188 -5.00 21.00 6.14
N LEU A 189 -4.78 21.65 7.28
CA LEU A 189 -5.41 21.38 8.58
C LEU A 189 -6.93 21.22 8.45
N PRO A 190 -7.67 22.03 7.66
CA PRO A 190 -9.09 21.79 7.43
C PRO A 190 -9.38 20.45 6.72
N MET A 191 -8.51 20.01 5.82
CA MET A 191 -8.67 18.73 5.12
C MET A 191 -8.28 17.56 6.02
N LEU A 192 -7.22 17.70 6.82
CA LEU A 192 -6.83 16.74 7.85
C LEU A 192 -7.98 16.54 8.84
N GLN A 193 -8.53 17.64 9.38
CA GLN A 193 -9.69 17.62 10.26
C GLN A 193 -10.89 16.94 9.58
N THR A 194 -11.19 17.32 8.34
CA THR A 194 -12.28 16.72 7.57
C THR A 194 -12.09 15.21 7.42
N GLN A 195 -10.88 14.75 7.11
CA GLN A 195 -10.58 13.34 6.93
C GLN A 195 -10.63 12.56 8.26
N LEU A 196 -10.11 13.14 9.35
CA LEU A 196 -10.22 12.58 10.70
C LEU A 196 -11.69 12.39 11.09
N VAL A 197 -12.52 13.42 10.92
CA VAL A 197 -13.97 13.33 11.21
C VAL A 197 -14.64 12.27 10.34
N ARG A 198 -14.33 12.21 9.05
CA ARG A 198 -14.93 11.24 8.11
C ARG A 198 -14.51 9.81 8.35
N SER A 199 -13.31 9.58 8.88
CA SER A 199 -12.84 8.25 9.26
C SER A 199 -13.66 7.63 10.40
N GLY A 200 -14.31 8.46 11.24
CA GLY A 200 -15.17 8.03 12.33
C GLY A 200 -14.50 6.99 13.25
N LYS A 201 -15.07 5.77 13.26
CA LYS A 201 -14.58 4.64 14.07
C LYS A 201 -13.68 3.67 13.30
N ALA A 202 -13.39 3.94 12.03
CA ALA A 202 -12.50 3.09 11.24
C ALA A 202 -11.07 3.15 11.80
N PRO A 203 -10.31 2.04 11.76
CA PRO A 203 -8.92 2.04 12.23
C PRO A 203 -8.08 2.99 11.39
N LEU A 204 -7.68 4.10 12.00
CA LEU A 204 -6.95 5.17 11.34
C LEU A 204 -5.47 4.80 11.17
N ARG A 205 -4.94 5.16 10.01
CA ARG A 205 -3.52 5.18 9.67
C ARG A 205 -3.12 6.60 9.30
N ILE A 206 -2.05 7.10 9.89
CA ILE A 206 -1.44 8.39 9.52
C ILE A 206 0.00 8.14 9.08
N ILE A 207 0.34 8.60 7.88
CA ILE A 207 1.70 8.57 7.33
C ILE A 207 2.17 10.01 7.21
N ILE A 208 3.22 10.36 7.94
CA ILE A 208 3.83 11.69 7.92
C ILE A 208 5.18 11.57 7.22
N GLN A 209 5.28 12.14 6.02
CA GLN A 209 6.50 12.13 5.20
C GLN A 209 7.30 13.44 5.30
N GLU A 210 6.76 14.39 6.05
CA GLU A 210 7.23 15.75 6.20
C GLU A 210 8.53 15.88 7.00
N ASP A 211 9.14 17.06 6.94
CA ASP A 211 10.30 17.40 7.74
C ASP A 211 9.98 17.67 9.23
N SER A 212 11.04 17.84 10.01
CA SER A 212 10.97 18.16 11.45
C SER A 212 10.04 19.33 11.81
N GLN A 213 9.97 20.36 10.96
CA GLN A 213 9.24 21.59 11.26
C GLN A 213 7.75 21.37 11.11
N THR A 214 7.33 20.71 10.03
CA THR A 214 5.92 20.37 9.84
C THR A 214 5.45 19.37 10.91
N ILE A 215 6.27 18.37 11.25
CA ILE A 215 5.97 17.47 12.38
C ILE A 215 5.77 18.29 13.65
N GLY A 216 6.64 19.28 13.91
CA GLY A 216 6.50 20.21 15.03
C GLY A 216 5.23 21.07 15.02
N LYS A 217 4.59 21.31 13.88
CA LYS A 217 3.32 22.05 13.77
C LYS A 217 2.09 21.13 13.86
N ILE A 218 2.11 20.03 13.13
CA ILE A 218 0.97 19.11 13.02
C ILE A 218 0.85 18.24 14.26
N LEU A 219 1.98 17.78 14.79
CA LEU A 219 1.96 16.84 15.91
C LEU A 219 1.35 17.48 17.16
N PRO A 220 1.69 18.71 17.59
CA PRO A 220 0.98 19.36 18.70
C PRO A 220 -0.53 19.50 18.50
N ALA A 221 -0.99 19.77 17.28
CA ALA A 221 -2.42 19.82 16.99
C ALA A 221 -3.07 18.43 17.16
N LEU A 222 -2.39 17.40 16.68
CA LEU A 222 -2.79 16.01 16.80
C LEU A 222 -2.69 15.46 18.25
N THR A 223 -1.77 15.97 19.06
CA THR A 223 -1.44 15.42 20.38
C THR A 223 -2.03 16.20 21.55
N ASN A 224 -2.43 17.45 21.35
CA ASN A 224 -3.07 18.26 22.39
C ASN A 224 -4.58 18.43 22.10
N PRO A 225 -5.41 17.47 22.53
CA PRO A 225 -6.86 17.55 22.32
C PRO A 225 -7.51 18.70 23.09
N GLU A 226 -6.87 19.28 24.10
CA GLU A 226 -7.41 20.46 24.81
C GLU A 226 -7.34 21.72 23.94
N ASN A 227 -6.25 21.86 23.18
CA ASN A 227 -6.04 23.00 22.30
C ASN A 227 -6.71 22.84 20.93
N ALA A 228 -6.90 21.59 20.47
CA ALA A 228 -7.43 21.31 19.13
C ALA A 228 -8.26 19.99 19.13
N PRO A 229 -9.43 19.96 19.81
CA PRO A 229 -10.24 18.75 19.98
C PRO A 229 -10.68 18.13 18.63
N GLU A 230 -10.75 18.93 17.59
CA GLU A 230 -11.07 18.53 16.23
C GLU A 230 -10.02 17.62 15.56
N PHE A 231 -8.80 17.56 16.11
CA PHE A 231 -7.72 16.68 15.65
C PHE A 231 -7.59 15.40 16.49
N ASN A 232 -8.50 15.16 17.43
CA ASN A 232 -8.49 13.93 18.22
C ASN A 232 -8.72 12.69 17.33
N ALA A 233 -7.78 11.74 17.40
CA ALA A 233 -7.80 10.51 16.62
C ALA A 233 -7.89 9.26 17.53
N PRO A 234 -9.02 9.02 18.22
CA PRO A 234 -9.17 7.88 19.14
C PRO A 234 -9.10 6.53 18.41
N SER A 235 -9.40 6.52 17.11
CA SER A 235 -9.34 5.35 16.24
C SER A 235 -7.95 5.13 15.62
N LEU A 236 -6.94 5.97 15.91
CA LEU A 236 -5.58 5.80 15.40
C LEU A 236 -5.01 4.45 15.86
N ARG A 237 -4.54 3.64 14.92
CA ARG A 237 -3.94 2.32 15.20
C ARG A 237 -2.57 2.17 14.57
N ASP A 238 -2.30 2.95 13.54
CA ASP A 238 -1.12 2.81 12.69
C ASP A 238 -0.55 4.20 12.42
N ILE A 239 0.72 4.40 12.74
CA ILE A 239 1.40 5.67 12.45
C ILE A 239 2.78 5.39 11.87
N SER A 240 3.09 6.11 10.79
CA SER A 240 4.42 6.13 10.19
C SER A 240 4.96 7.54 10.28
N LEU A 241 6.10 7.69 10.96
CA LEU A 241 6.78 8.97 11.15
C LEU A 241 8.21 8.87 10.66
N ARG A 242 8.71 9.96 10.08
CA ARG A 242 10.13 10.21 9.89
C ARG A 242 10.57 11.26 10.91
N PRO A 243 10.80 10.89 12.18
CA PRO A 243 11.26 11.85 13.17
C PRO A 243 12.60 12.43 12.73
N TYR A 244 12.59 13.73 12.40
CA TYR A 244 13.80 14.52 12.27
C TYR A 244 13.86 15.44 13.49
N GLY A 245 14.91 15.32 14.32
CA GLY A 245 15.07 16.17 15.50
C GLY A 245 14.09 15.88 16.66
N VAL A 246 13.79 16.93 17.44
CA VAL A 246 12.97 16.80 18.67
C VAL A 246 11.50 16.69 18.31
N THR A 247 11.01 15.45 18.23
CA THR A 247 9.59 15.18 17.97
C THR A 247 8.86 15.16 19.31
N PRO A 248 7.72 15.87 19.45
CA PRO A 248 6.99 15.84 20.69
C PRO A 248 6.44 14.44 21.00
N PRO A 249 6.22 14.18 22.29
CA PRO A 249 5.56 12.99 22.78
C PRO A 249 4.30 12.57 21.99
N LEU A 250 4.19 11.31 21.54
CA LEU A 250 2.89 10.75 21.09
C LEU A 250 2.00 10.37 22.29
N PRO A 251 0.75 10.87 22.38
CA PRO A 251 -0.17 10.60 23.48
C PRO A 251 -1.06 9.37 23.21
N TRP A 252 -0.93 8.72 22.04
CA TRP A 252 -1.88 7.70 21.59
C TRP A 252 -1.49 6.30 22.06
N ALA A 253 -1.93 5.95 23.26
CA ALA A 253 -1.74 4.62 23.83
C ALA A 253 -2.38 3.48 22.99
N GLN A 254 -3.34 3.80 22.13
CA GLN A 254 -4.04 2.86 21.26
C GLN A 254 -3.26 2.42 20.02
N ILE A 255 -2.06 2.96 19.77
CA ILE A 255 -1.25 2.60 18.60
C ILE A 255 -0.83 1.13 18.69
N THR A 256 -1.11 0.39 17.60
CA THR A 256 -0.77 -1.03 17.47
C THR A 256 0.34 -1.28 16.44
N ARG A 257 0.55 -0.34 15.52
CA ARG A 257 1.62 -0.34 14.54
C ARG A 257 2.33 1.01 14.54
N LEU A 258 3.65 0.96 14.67
CA LEU A 258 4.50 2.13 14.66
C LEU A 258 5.65 1.90 13.68
N GLU A 259 5.75 2.80 12.72
CA GLU A 259 6.87 2.86 11.80
C GLU A 259 7.64 4.15 12.04
N LEU A 260 8.92 4.02 12.33
CA LEU A 260 9.80 5.14 12.60
C LEU A 260 11.03 5.07 11.71
N GLU A 261 11.36 6.21 11.10
CA GLU A 261 12.58 6.40 10.34
C GLU A 261 13.46 7.47 11.01
N GLY A 262 14.62 7.07 11.51
CA GLY A 262 15.53 7.96 12.23
C GLY A 262 16.51 7.20 13.11
N SER A 263 17.25 7.95 13.93
CA SER A 263 18.10 7.39 14.98
C SER A 263 17.29 6.93 16.20
N TRP A 264 17.83 6.03 17.03
CA TRP A 264 17.17 5.64 18.27
C TRP A 264 16.95 6.82 19.23
N ASP A 265 17.86 7.80 19.27
CA ASP A 265 17.66 8.99 20.11
C ASP A 265 16.40 9.76 19.70
N GLU A 266 16.18 9.94 18.39
CA GLU A 266 14.97 10.57 17.85
C GLU A 266 13.74 9.70 18.12
N ILE A 267 13.82 8.39 17.89
CA ILE A 267 12.75 7.42 18.17
C ILE A 267 12.35 7.46 19.65
N LEU A 268 13.32 7.58 20.54
CA LEU A 268 13.11 7.67 21.98
C LEU A 268 12.62 9.04 22.43
N THR A 269 12.54 10.06 21.58
CA THR A 269 11.75 11.26 21.93
C THR A 269 10.26 11.03 21.72
N VAL A 270 9.91 10.12 20.81
CA VAL A 270 8.53 9.81 20.38
C VAL A 270 7.86 8.79 21.30
N LEU A 271 8.61 7.78 21.77
CA LEU A 271 8.12 6.64 22.57
C LEU A 271 7.79 6.88 24.07
N PRO A 272 8.54 7.69 24.85
CA PRO A 272 8.37 7.86 26.30
C PRO A 272 6.99 8.25 26.85
N PRO A 273 6.10 8.94 26.14
CA PRO A 273 4.85 9.46 26.70
C PRO A 273 3.69 8.49 26.46
N MET A 274 3.88 7.48 25.60
CA MET A 274 2.98 6.33 25.55
C MET A 274 3.05 5.52 26.86
N ALA A 275 4.10 5.75 27.68
CA ALA A 275 4.24 5.19 29.02
C ALA A 275 3.51 5.98 30.12
N ASN A 276 2.86 7.13 29.83
CA ASN A 276 2.05 7.87 30.82
C ASN A 276 0.79 7.12 31.32
N LEU A 277 0.62 5.85 30.93
CA LEU A 277 -0.33 4.91 31.54
C LEU A 277 0.22 4.20 32.79
N LEU A 278 1.47 4.41 33.18
CA LEU A 278 2.04 3.90 34.43
C LEU A 278 2.84 4.99 35.14
N ASN A 279 2.32 5.45 36.28
CA ASN A 279 3.04 6.23 37.29
C ASN A 279 4.20 5.39 37.87
N ALA A 280 5.24 5.10 37.08
CA ALA A 280 6.38 4.33 37.49
C ALA A 280 7.58 5.26 37.78
N THR A 281 7.98 5.21 39.04
CA THR A 281 9.10 5.88 39.71
C THR A 281 10.44 5.71 39.00
N SER A 282 11.20 6.80 38.88
CA SER A 282 12.67 6.98 38.67
C SER A 282 13.50 6.09 37.72
N ASP A 283 13.13 4.85 37.47
CA ASP A 283 13.70 3.98 36.45
C ASP A 283 12.92 4.15 35.15
N LYS A 284 13.55 4.82 34.18
CA LYS A 284 12.98 5.33 32.93
C LYS A 284 12.60 4.20 31.95
N SER A 285 11.87 3.17 32.35
CA SER A 285 11.39 2.14 31.42
C SER A 285 10.22 2.66 30.60
N ALA A 286 10.33 2.60 29.28
CA ALA A 286 9.25 2.97 28.37
C ALA A 286 8.44 1.70 28.06
N ILE A 287 7.22 1.61 28.59
CA ILE A 287 6.32 0.49 28.33
C ILE A 287 5.30 0.92 27.26
N VAL A 288 5.24 0.19 26.15
CA VAL A 288 4.23 0.41 25.10
C VAL A 288 3.38 -0.85 24.94
N PRO A 289 2.32 -1.01 25.75
CA PRO A 289 1.65 -2.29 25.92
C PRO A 289 0.82 -2.73 24.72
N ALA A 290 0.39 -1.82 23.85
CA ALA A 290 -0.46 -2.12 22.70
C ALA A 290 0.32 -2.36 21.40
N LEU A 291 1.62 -2.06 21.37
CA LEU A 291 2.41 -2.11 20.15
C LEU A 291 2.68 -3.56 19.73
N ARG A 292 2.10 -3.96 18.59
CA ARG A 292 2.27 -5.29 18.01
C ARG A 292 3.28 -5.34 16.89
N LYS A 293 3.47 -4.23 16.18
CA LYS A 293 4.36 -4.14 15.03
C LYS A 293 5.26 -2.92 15.12
N LEU A 294 6.56 -3.13 15.08
CA LEU A 294 7.56 -2.07 15.10
C LEU A 294 8.42 -2.16 13.84
N TYR A 295 8.42 -1.08 13.05
CA TYR A 295 9.26 -0.93 11.87
C TYR A 295 10.29 0.16 12.13
N LEU A 296 11.57 -0.19 11.96
CA LEU A 296 12.71 0.67 12.23
C LEU A 296 13.49 0.91 10.93
N ARG A 297 13.65 2.19 10.57
CA ARG A 297 14.31 2.60 9.34
C ARG A 297 15.45 3.57 9.64
N GLY A 298 16.66 3.26 9.16
CA GLY A 298 17.81 4.16 9.23
C GLY A 298 18.79 4.00 10.41
N THR A 299 18.62 3.03 11.31
CA THR A 299 19.50 2.87 12.49
C THR A 299 20.75 2.04 12.17
N ALA A 300 21.71 2.60 11.43
CA ALA A 300 22.95 1.85 11.12
C ALA A 300 23.82 1.56 12.36
N HIS A 301 23.66 2.29 13.48
CA HIS A 301 24.67 2.33 14.55
C HIS A 301 24.15 2.39 15.99
N THR A 302 22.86 2.21 16.26
CA THR A 302 22.34 2.44 17.60
C THR A 302 21.70 1.17 18.17
N THR A 303 22.14 0.80 19.37
CA THR A 303 21.58 -0.29 20.16
C THR A 303 20.18 0.09 20.60
N ILE A 304 19.25 -0.88 20.57
CA ILE A 304 17.96 -0.69 21.21
C ILE A 304 18.22 -0.42 22.70
N PRO A 305 17.53 0.54 23.33
CA PRO A 305 17.72 0.82 24.74
C PRO A 305 17.30 -0.34 25.63
N ASP A 306 18.09 -0.62 26.67
CA ASP A 306 17.88 -1.75 27.59
C ASP A 306 16.56 -1.69 28.38
N ASN A 307 15.95 -0.51 28.42
CA ASN A 307 14.77 -0.16 29.19
C ASN A 307 13.45 -0.14 28.37
N LEU A 308 13.49 -0.56 27.09
CA LEU A 308 12.32 -0.57 26.23
C LEU A 308 11.50 -1.86 26.42
N CYS A 309 10.27 -1.72 26.94
CA CYS A 309 9.38 -2.85 27.22
C CYS A 309 8.19 -2.90 26.26
N LEU A 310 8.14 -3.92 25.41
CA LEU A 310 7.12 -4.08 24.35
C LEU A 310 6.39 -5.43 24.48
N PRO A 311 5.57 -5.64 25.52
CA PRO A 311 5.05 -6.97 25.88
C PRO A 311 4.14 -7.61 24.82
N CYS A 312 3.50 -6.81 23.97
CA CYS A 312 2.63 -7.31 22.89
C CYS A 312 3.30 -7.34 21.51
N LEU A 313 4.62 -7.11 21.43
CA LEU A 313 5.32 -7.09 20.13
C LEU A 313 5.30 -8.48 19.49
N GLU A 314 4.71 -8.55 18.31
CA GLU A 314 4.64 -9.77 17.48
C GLU A 314 5.53 -9.65 16.25
N ASP A 315 5.70 -8.44 15.70
CA ASP A 315 6.47 -8.22 14.50
C ASP A 315 7.53 -7.12 14.68
N LEU A 316 8.77 -7.44 14.34
CA LEU A 316 9.90 -6.53 14.38
C LEU A 316 10.60 -6.50 13.03
N PHE A 317 10.70 -5.30 12.44
CA PHE A 317 11.27 -5.09 11.12
C PHE A 317 12.38 -4.06 11.16
N PHE A 318 13.57 -4.45 10.71
CA PHE A 318 14.68 -3.55 10.44
C PHE A 318 14.83 -3.42 8.92
N THR A 319 14.84 -2.18 8.43
CA THR A 319 14.96 -1.93 6.99
C THR A 319 16.40 -1.60 6.59
N ARG A 320 17.21 -1.06 7.51
CA ARG A 320 18.63 -0.73 7.31
C ARG A 320 19.45 -1.03 8.57
N GLY A 321 20.73 -1.31 8.38
CA GLY A 321 21.67 -1.63 9.45
C GLY A 321 21.66 -3.12 9.82
N PRO A 322 22.79 -3.67 10.29
CA PRO A 322 22.81 -5.05 10.73
C PRO A 322 21.98 -5.20 12.02
N LEU A 323 21.43 -6.39 12.24
CA LEU A 323 20.71 -6.70 13.47
C LEU A 323 21.62 -6.46 14.70
N PRO A 324 21.16 -5.74 15.74
CA PRO A 324 21.97 -5.50 16.94
C PRO A 324 22.33 -6.83 17.62
N THR A 325 23.47 -6.85 18.30
CA THR A 325 24.00 -8.09 18.91
C THR A 325 23.15 -8.61 20.07
N SER A 326 22.34 -7.74 20.65
CA SER A 326 21.33 -8.05 21.65
C SER A 326 20.07 -7.24 21.39
N LEU A 327 18.91 -7.87 21.61
CA LEU A 327 17.65 -7.17 21.71
C LEU A 327 17.26 -7.16 23.19
N PRO A 328 17.16 -5.98 23.84
CA PRO A 328 16.71 -5.87 25.22
C PRO A 328 15.19 -6.05 25.36
N LEU A 329 14.62 -6.92 24.53
CA LEU A 329 13.20 -7.27 24.55
C LEU A 329 12.96 -8.53 25.38
N GLN A 330 14.02 -9.20 25.86
CA GLN A 330 13.90 -10.39 26.71
C GLN A 330 13.05 -10.11 27.96
N ASP A 331 13.29 -8.97 28.61
CA ASP A 331 12.55 -8.58 29.82
C ASP A 331 11.13 -8.08 29.51
N SER A 332 10.81 -7.85 28.23
CA SER A 332 9.45 -7.49 27.81
C SER A 332 8.46 -8.65 27.89
N GLY A 333 8.94 -9.90 27.89
CA GLY A 333 8.10 -11.09 27.81
C GLY A 333 7.30 -11.18 26.49
N CYS A 334 7.77 -10.52 25.42
CA CYS A 334 7.05 -10.47 24.16
C CYS A 334 7.12 -11.80 23.40
N GLN A 335 6.07 -12.08 22.63
CA GLN A 335 5.92 -13.30 21.83
C GLN A 335 6.20 -12.98 20.37
N LEU A 336 7.47 -12.68 20.06
CA LEU A 336 7.86 -12.27 18.72
C LEU A 336 7.62 -13.43 17.74
N LYS A 337 6.79 -13.19 16.72
CA LYS A 337 6.42 -14.15 15.67
C LYS A 337 7.15 -13.88 14.37
N ARG A 338 7.38 -12.60 14.04
CA ARG A 338 7.98 -12.19 12.77
C ARG A 338 9.18 -11.30 13.01
N LEU A 339 10.31 -11.69 12.43
CA LEU A 339 11.54 -10.92 12.50
C LEU A 339 12.08 -10.70 11.10
N ARG A 340 12.20 -9.43 10.68
CA ARG A 340 12.83 -9.06 9.41
C ARG A 340 14.04 -8.16 9.63
N PHE A 341 15.17 -8.42 8.96
CA PHE A 341 16.35 -7.56 9.03
C PHE A 341 17.16 -7.57 7.73
N PRO A 342 18.00 -6.56 7.45
CA PRO A 342 18.69 -6.41 6.17
C PRO A 342 20.15 -6.86 6.20
N GLY A 343 20.55 -7.62 7.22
CA GLY A 343 21.87 -8.21 7.34
C GLY A 343 22.20 -8.72 8.74
N LEU A 344 23.24 -9.54 8.83
CA LEU A 344 23.74 -10.13 10.07
C LEU A 344 24.96 -9.34 10.56
N ALA A 345 24.93 -8.85 11.81
CA ALA A 345 26.14 -8.36 12.46
C ALA A 345 27.04 -9.53 12.88
N SER A 346 26.41 -10.57 13.44
CA SER A 346 27.07 -11.76 13.98
C SER A 346 26.06 -12.90 14.07
N ILE A 347 26.46 -14.09 13.63
CA ILE A 347 25.64 -15.31 13.77
C ILE A 347 25.41 -15.65 15.23
N GLU A 348 26.43 -15.47 16.08
CA GLU A 348 26.32 -15.78 17.51
C GLU A 348 25.23 -14.91 18.15
N ALA A 349 25.16 -13.64 17.78
CA ALA A 349 24.10 -12.74 18.23
C ALA A 349 22.72 -13.20 17.76
N LEU A 350 22.61 -13.62 16.49
CA LEU A 350 21.33 -14.10 15.95
C LEU A 350 20.89 -15.41 16.64
N LEU A 351 21.80 -16.35 16.89
CA LEU A 351 21.50 -17.58 17.63
C LEU A 351 21.11 -17.28 19.09
N LYS A 352 21.73 -16.28 19.73
CA LYS A 352 21.30 -15.81 21.06
C LYS A 352 19.89 -15.24 21.02
N LEU A 353 19.57 -14.46 19.99
CA LEU A 353 18.23 -13.91 19.78
C LEU A 353 17.19 -15.01 19.56
N PHE A 354 17.49 -16.03 18.77
CA PHE A 354 16.56 -17.16 18.56
C PHE A 354 16.25 -17.90 19.86
N ARG A 355 17.25 -18.09 20.73
CA ARG A 355 17.01 -18.63 22.09
C ARG A 355 16.11 -17.75 22.93
N GLN A 356 16.16 -16.43 22.74
CA GLN A 356 15.30 -15.48 23.46
C GLN A 356 13.87 -15.48 22.92
N PHE A 357 13.68 -15.75 21.63
CA PHE A 357 12.37 -15.70 20.96
C PHE A 357 12.06 -17.01 20.22
N PRO A 358 11.77 -18.11 20.96
CA PRO A 358 11.47 -19.40 20.36
C PRO A 358 10.16 -19.40 19.54
N THR A 359 9.30 -18.39 19.71
CA THR A 359 8.01 -18.25 19.03
C THR A 359 8.09 -17.68 17.61
N ILE A 360 9.28 -17.40 17.09
CA ILE A 360 9.41 -16.85 15.73
C ILE A 360 8.95 -17.90 14.72
N THR A 361 7.90 -17.56 13.99
CA THR A 361 7.31 -18.38 12.92
C THR A 361 7.78 -17.95 11.52
N ASP A 362 8.13 -16.68 11.35
CA ASP A 362 8.55 -16.10 10.07
C ASP A 362 9.83 -15.27 10.25
N LEU A 363 10.89 -15.71 9.60
CA LEU A 363 12.18 -15.06 9.61
C LEU A 363 12.49 -14.56 8.20
N ALA A 364 12.72 -13.26 8.03
CA ALA A 364 13.19 -12.72 6.77
C ALA A 364 14.53 -12.00 6.93
N THR A 365 15.47 -12.30 6.05
CA THR A 365 16.72 -11.54 5.95
C THR A 365 16.93 -11.05 4.53
N ASN A 366 17.45 -9.84 4.38
CA ASN A 366 18.00 -9.37 3.12
C ASN A 366 19.50 -9.33 3.24
N MET A 367 20.23 -9.86 2.27
CA MET A 367 21.68 -9.78 2.26
C MET A 367 22.13 -9.18 0.96
N LYS A 368 23.07 -8.26 1.06
CA LYS A 368 23.80 -7.77 -0.09
C LYS A 368 25.02 -8.67 -0.24
N LEU A 369 25.05 -9.50 -1.27
CA LEU A 369 26.28 -10.16 -1.67
C LEU A 369 27.12 -9.14 -2.44
N GLY A 370 28.23 -8.71 -1.85
CA GLY A 370 29.29 -8.04 -2.60
C GLY A 370 29.93 -8.99 -3.61
N SER A 371 30.60 -8.44 -4.63
CA SER A 371 31.22 -9.23 -5.70
C SER A 371 32.33 -10.19 -5.22
N ASP A 372 32.89 -9.97 -4.03
CA ASP A 372 33.92 -10.80 -3.39
C ASP A 372 33.51 -11.32 -2.01
N ASP A 373 32.22 -11.29 -1.67
CA ASP A 373 31.76 -11.44 -0.29
C ASP A 373 31.57 -12.91 0.12
N SER A 374 32.69 -13.65 0.11
CA SER A 374 32.77 -15.02 0.64
C SER A 374 32.34 -15.09 2.11
N ASP A 375 32.50 -14.00 2.87
CA ASP A 375 32.09 -13.88 4.26
C ASP A 375 30.56 -13.90 4.40
N SER A 376 29.82 -13.19 3.54
CA SER A 376 28.35 -13.23 3.56
C SER A 376 27.78 -14.62 3.26
N MET A 377 28.37 -15.35 2.31
CA MET A 377 27.97 -16.74 2.01
C MET A 377 28.33 -17.69 3.15
N LYS A 378 29.52 -17.56 3.73
CA LYS A 378 29.90 -18.33 4.92
C LYS A 378 28.96 -18.03 6.09
N ASN A 379 28.57 -16.76 6.26
CA ASN A 379 27.67 -16.38 7.34
C ASN A 379 26.29 -17.03 7.22
N LEU A 380 25.81 -17.23 5.98
CA LEU A 380 24.60 -17.99 5.71
C LEU A 380 24.75 -19.47 6.03
N GLN A 381 25.84 -20.10 5.56
CA GLN A 381 26.11 -21.51 5.81
C GLN A 381 26.19 -21.78 7.30
N ASP A 382 26.93 -20.96 8.04
CA ASP A 382 27.07 -21.04 9.48
C ASP A 382 25.72 -20.80 10.19
N LEU A 383 24.87 -19.89 9.68
CA LEU A 383 23.50 -19.69 10.19
C LEU A 383 22.64 -20.93 10.00
N PHE A 384 22.59 -21.51 8.80
CA PHE A 384 21.79 -22.71 8.52
C PHE A 384 22.32 -23.93 9.25
N SER A 385 23.63 -24.09 9.32
CA SER A 385 24.28 -25.11 10.11
C SER A 385 23.92 -24.99 11.59
N GLY A 386 23.91 -23.76 12.14
CA GLY A 386 23.47 -23.51 13.51
C GLY A 386 21.99 -23.84 13.75
N LEU A 387 21.11 -23.50 12.81
CA LEU A 387 19.69 -23.87 12.86
C LEU A 387 19.47 -25.38 12.71
N LEU A 388 20.25 -26.07 11.87
CA LEU A 388 20.17 -27.52 11.70
C LEU A 388 20.69 -28.26 12.94
N ALA A 389 21.76 -27.76 13.56
CA ALA A 389 22.39 -28.39 14.71
C ALA A 389 21.50 -28.36 15.97
N ASP A 390 20.63 -27.36 16.09
CA ASP A 390 19.75 -27.20 17.26
C ASP A 390 18.28 -27.02 16.84
N ALA A 391 17.58 -28.15 16.81
CA ALA A 391 16.13 -28.24 16.58
C ALA A 391 15.32 -27.31 17.51
N THR A 392 15.85 -27.00 18.69
CA THR A 392 15.13 -26.28 19.75
C THR A 392 15.19 -24.76 19.64
N LEU A 393 16.06 -24.21 18.77
CA LEU A 393 16.24 -22.75 18.66
C LEU A 393 14.99 -22.02 18.19
N LEU A 394 14.25 -22.62 17.25
CA LEU A 394 13.04 -22.05 16.67
C LEU A 394 12.07 -23.20 16.34
N PRO A 395 11.41 -23.77 17.35
CA PRO A 395 10.51 -24.91 17.17
C PRO A 395 9.30 -24.58 16.28
N ASP A 396 8.87 -23.32 16.28
CA ASP A 396 7.68 -22.86 15.56
C ASP A 396 7.99 -22.23 14.19
N LEU A 397 9.23 -22.32 13.71
CA LEU A 397 9.64 -21.71 12.44
C LEU A 397 8.94 -22.37 11.25
N GLN A 398 8.11 -21.61 10.55
CA GLN A 398 7.34 -22.05 9.39
C GLN A 398 7.91 -21.50 8.08
N ARG A 399 8.47 -20.28 8.12
CA ARG A 399 8.90 -19.56 6.92
C ARG A 399 10.25 -18.89 7.13
N VAL A 400 11.13 -19.03 6.13
CA VAL A 400 12.43 -18.36 6.07
C VAL A 400 12.57 -17.69 4.71
N ALA A 401 12.41 -16.36 4.67
CA ALA A 401 12.60 -15.58 3.46
C ALA A 401 14.04 -15.03 3.39
N ILE A 402 14.76 -15.30 2.30
CA ILE A 402 16.12 -14.81 2.12
C ILE A 402 16.16 -14.03 0.82
N HIS A 403 16.17 -12.71 0.94
CA HIS A 403 16.38 -11.86 -0.20
C HIS A 403 17.88 -11.68 -0.43
N VAL A 404 18.37 -11.99 -1.62
CA VAL A 404 19.79 -11.87 -1.94
C VAL A 404 19.96 -10.84 -3.06
N ALA A 405 20.46 -9.67 -2.71
CA ALA A 405 20.78 -8.62 -3.67
C ALA A 405 22.22 -8.78 -4.17
N GLY A 406 22.44 -8.67 -5.48
CA GLY A 406 23.79 -8.54 -6.06
C GLY A 406 24.43 -9.82 -6.62
N ILE A 407 23.68 -10.92 -6.75
CA ILE A 407 24.23 -12.16 -7.33
C ILE A 407 24.54 -11.97 -8.82
N GLY A 408 25.82 -11.79 -9.15
CA GLY A 408 26.35 -11.93 -10.51
C GLY A 408 26.88 -13.32 -10.85
N GLY A 409 26.95 -14.24 -9.88
CA GLY A 409 27.57 -15.56 -10.02
C GLY A 409 26.60 -16.75 -9.85
N PRO A 410 26.99 -17.96 -10.29
CA PRO A 410 26.20 -19.17 -10.08
C PRO A 410 26.19 -19.60 -8.60
N LEU A 411 25.00 -19.85 -8.05
CA LEU A 411 24.78 -20.31 -6.68
C LEU A 411 25.02 -21.82 -6.59
N THR A 412 26.28 -22.26 -6.57
CA THR A 412 26.62 -23.70 -6.62
C THR A 412 26.58 -24.43 -5.27
N SER A 413 26.26 -23.76 -4.15
CA SER A 413 26.27 -24.39 -2.82
C SER A 413 25.12 -23.96 -1.90
N PHE A 414 23.90 -24.44 -2.18
CA PHE A 414 22.75 -24.36 -1.26
C PHE A 414 22.31 -25.72 -0.72
N ALA A 415 23.17 -26.75 -0.74
CA ALA A 415 22.84 -28.08 -0.23
C ALA A 415 22.36 -28.05 1.23
N GLU A 416 22.94 -27.21 2.08
CA GLU A 416 22.52 -27.03 3.47
C GLU A 416 21.12 -26.40 3.60
N LEU A 417 20.78 -25.49 2.68
CA LEU A 417 19.46 -24.85 2.64
C LEU A 417 18.40 -25.84 2.13
N ALA A 418 18.72 -26.66 1.13
CA ALA A 418 17.86 -27.76 0.70
C ALA A 418 17.61 -28.74 1.86
N ASN A 419 18.65 -29.12 2.60
CA ASN A 419 18.52 -29.98 3.79
C ASN A 419 17.65 -29.32 4.87
N LEU A 420 17.78 -28.02 5.11
CA LEU A 420 16.94 -27.30 6.07
C LEU A 420 15.47 -27.31 5.65
N ILE A 421 15.19 -27.06 4.37
CA ILE A 421 13.83 -27.06 3.83
C ILE A 421 13.20 -28.45 3.96
N GLU A 422 13.94 -29.49 3.58
CA GLU A 422 13.46 -30.87 3.67
C GLU A 422 13.25 -31.31 5.13
N ALA A 423 14.22 -31.03 6.00
CA ALA A 423 14.18 -31.46 7.40
C ALA A 423 13.08 -30.77 8.22
N ARG A 424 12.79 -29.50 7.94
CA ARG A 424 11.87 -28.68 8.75
C ARG A 424 10.59 -28.26 8.04
N ARG A 425 10.38 -28.64 6.78
CA ARG A 425 9.23 -28.20 5.95
C ARG A 425 9.08 -26.69 5.92
N ILE A 426 10.20 -25.98 5.86
CA ILE A 426 10.24 -24.52 5.87
C ILE A 426 10.01 -24.02 4.44
N SER A 427 9.08 -23.08 4.26
CA SER A 427 8.97 -22.35 3.00
C SER A 427 10.12 -21.37 2.88
N VAL A 428 10.89 -21.48 1.79
CA VAL A 428 11.97 -20.54 1.46
C VAL A 428 11.64 -19.76 0.20
N SER A 429 11.66 -18.43 0.32
CA SER A 429 11.49 -17.51 -0.80
C SER A 429 12.82 -16.82 -1.10
N LEU A 430 13.32 -16.98 -2.33
CA LEU A 430 14.52 -16.30 -2.84
C LEU A 430 14.10 -15.14 -3.74
N GLY A 431 14.41 -13.91 -3.30
CA GLY A 431 14.13 -12.69 -4.06
C GLY A 431 15.40 -12.09 -4.67
N GLY A 432 15.32 -11.67 -5.94
CA GLY A 432 16.36 -10.92 -6.64
C GLY A 432 15.85 -9.56 -7.13
N ARG A 433 16.74 -8.58 -7.31
CA ARG A 433 16.37 -7.26 -7.86
C ARG A 433 15.77 -7.42 -9.27
N ARG A 434 14.73 -6.63 -9.59
CA ARG A 434 14.14 -6.55 -10.93
C ARG A 434 15.21 -6.11 -11.94
N GLY A 435 15.63 -7.09 -12.73
CA GLY A 435 16.61 -7.02 -13.82
C GLY A 435 16.83 -8.43 -14.32
N ILE A 436 15.74 -9.09 -14.74
CA ILE A 436 15.65 -10.49 -15.21
C ILE A 436 16.55 -11.44 -14.39
N PRO A 437 16.06 -12.06 -13.28
CA PRO A 437 16.71 -13.27 -12.83
C PRO A 437 16.68 -14.22 -14.03
N ASN A 438 17.86 -14.58 -14.52
CA ASN A 438 17.99 -15.59 -15.55
C ASN A 438 17.41 -16.85 -14.89
N LYS A 439 16.15 -17.22 -15.23
CA LYS A 439 15.45 -18.37 -14.59
C LYS A 439 16.34 -19.61 -14.55
N SER A 440 17.27 -19.73 -15.51
CA SER A 440 18.32 -20.73 -15.56
C SER A 440 19.19 -20.85 -14.30
N HIS A 441 19.43 -19.78 -13.55
CA HIS A 441 20.24 -19.81 -12.32
C HIS A 441 19.50 -20.43 -11.13
N PHE A 442 18.16 -20.35 -11.12
CA PHE A 442 17.32 -20.94 -10.07
C PHE A 442 16.62 -22.22 -10.51
N ALA A 443 16.55 -22.52 -11.81
CA ALA A 443 15.84 -23.68 -12.36
C ALA A 443 16.37 -25.04 -11.89
N ALA A 444 17.65 -25.13 -11.52
CA ALA A 444 18.20 -26.34 -10.91
C ALA A 444 17.68 -26.53 -9.47
N PHE A 445 17.45 -25.43 -8.76
CA PHE A 445 17.06 -25.40 -7.35
C PHE A 445 15.53 -25.50 -7.19
N GLU A 446 14.74 -24.84 -8.05
CA GLU A 446 13.27 -24.98 -8.12
C GLU A 446 12.81 -26.42 -8.43
N LYS A 447 13.66 -27.23 -9.09
CA LYS A 447 13.34 -28.63 -9.37
C LYS A 447 13.50 -29.57 -8.17
N GLU A 448 14.31 -29.18 -7.18
CA GLU A 448 14.59 -30.00 -6.00
C GLU A 448 13.74 -29.60 -4.79
N VAL A 449 13.18 -28.38 -4.78
CA VAL A 449 12.49 -27.83 -3.61
C VAL A 449 11.29 -26.98 -4.03
N ASP A 450 10.14 -27.16 -3.35
CA ASP A 450 8.96 -26.28 -3.48
C ASP A 450 9.30 -24.86 -2.99
N ILE A 451 9.86 -24.06 -3.89
CA ILE A 451 10.24 -22.66 -3.65
C ILE A 451 9.15 -21.77 -4.21
N GLU A 452 8.40 -21.12 -3.32
CA GLU A 452 7.56 -20.01 -3.73
C GLU A 452 8.45 -18.79 -3.99
N VAL A 453 8.61 -18.44 -5.27
CA VAL A 453 9.13 -17.13 -5.67
C VAL A 453 8.05 -16.11 -5.37
N GLU A 454 7.93 -15.74 -4.11
CA GLU A 454 7.01 -14.70 -3.68
C GLU A 454 7.69 -13.35 -3.89
N ALA A 455 7.03 -12.48 -4.67
CA ALA A 455 7.31 -11.07 -4.62
C ALA A 455 6.74 -10.55 -3.29
N ASP A 456 7.43 -10.78 -2.17
CA ASP A 456 7.11 -10.17 -0.88
C ASP A 456 7.51 -8.69 -0.99
N GLU A 457 6.65 -7.92 -1.67
CA GLU A 457 6.88 -6.53 -2.09
C GLU A 457 6.67 -5.51 -0.97
N ASP A 458 6.16 -5.93 0.19
CA ASP A 458 5.63 -5.06 1.25
C ASP A 458 6.70 -4.25 2.01
N VAL A 459 7.99 -4.55 1.85
CA VAL A 459 9.08 -3.87 2.60
C VAL A 459 10.31 -3.55 1.74
N TRP A 460 10.57 -4.28 0.65
CA TRP A 460 11.92 -4.32 0.08
C TRP A 460 12.20 -3.37 -1.10
N LEU A 461 11.17 -2.92 -1.81
CA LEU A 461 11.33 -2.00 -2.94
C LEU A 461 11.61 -0.55 -2.48
N GLU A 462 11.14 -0.14 -1.30
CA GLU A 462 11.24 1.25 -0.84
C GLU A 462 12.64 1.65 -0.34
N SER A 463 13.48 0.69 0.06
CA SER A 463 14.79 0.98 0.67
C SER A 463 15.84 1.51 -0.31
N ASN A 464 15.60 1.46 -1.63
CA ASN A 464 16.60 1.72 -2.67
C ASN A 464 16.41 3.03 -3.46
N GLY A 465 15.45 3.90 -3.12
CA GLY A 465 15.43 5.30 -3.57
C GLY A 465 15.57 5.53 -5.09
N TRP A 466 14.63 5.02 -5.89
CA TRP A 466 14.56 5.40 -7.30
C TRP A 466 13.48 6.47 -7.47
N ALA A 467 13.89 7.68 -7.86
CA ALA A 467 13.02 8.64 -8.51
C ALA A 467 12.74 8.13 -9.93
N LEU A 468 11.48 7.89 -10.26
CA LEU A 468 11.05 7.70 -11.64
C LEU A 468 11.20 9.05 -12.35
N THR A 469 12.32 9.28 -13.04
CA THR A 469 12.30 10.23 -14.16
C THR A 469 11.40 9.64 -15.24
N SER A 470 10.35 10.37 -15.56
CA SER A 470 9.29 10.07 -16.52
C SER A 470 9.74 9.31 -17.78
N LEU A 471 9.00 8.27 -18.14
CA LEU A 471 8.80 7.83 -19.52
C LEU A 471 7.56 8.49 -20.10
#